data_AF-A0A7J6FPU1-F1
#
_entry.id   AF-A0A7J6FPU1-F1
#
_cell.length_a   1.000
_cell.length_b   1.000
_cell.length_c   1.000
_cell.angle_alpha   90.00
_cell.angle_beta   90.00
_cell.angle_gamma   90.00
#
_symmetry.space_group_name_H-M   'P 1'
#
loop_
_entity.id
_entity.type
_entity.pdbx_description
1 polymer ?
#
loop_
_entity_poly.entity_id
_entity_poly.type
_entity_poly.pdbx_seq_one_letter_code
_entity_poly.pdbx_strand_id
1 'polypeptide(L)'
;MTELTNMETTINNINPTTSNWEAKMIVDILAVAIQVKEPKDVTTTYGIKRIQEIYLIDKSFKPICLAMWGRFVNDEAQKISDMIDEKLIILATNISAKPFKEKLQAQHVK
;
A
#
# COMPACT_ATOMS: atom_id res chain seq x y z
N MET A 1 25.65 28.47 2.64
CA MET A 1 25.79 27.00 2.53
C MET A 1 24.46 26.45 2.99
N THR A 2 23.58 26.13 2.06
CA THR A 2 22.14 25.94 2.32
C THR A 2 21.87 24.46 2.52
N GLU A 3 21.32 24.09 3.68
CA GLU A 3 20.90 22.73 4.00
C GLU A 3 19.72 22.32 3.12
N LEU A 4 19.88 21.23 2.37
CA LEU A 4 18.80 20.53 1.70
C LEU A 4 18.11 19.65 2.75
N THR A 5 17.02 20.14 3.32
CA THR A 5 16.14 19.33 4.18
C THR A 5 15.39 18.34 3.28
N ASN A 6 15.91 17.12 3.19
CA ASN A 6 15.25 16.01 2.51
C ASN A 6 13.91 15.72 3.21
N MET A 7 12.83 15.87 2.46
CA MET A 7 11.45 15.58 2.84
C MET A 7 11.22 14.06 2.87
N GLU A 8 11.90 13.33 3.76
CA GLU A 8 11.53 11.97 4.11
C GLU A 8 10.44 12.03 5.20
N THR A 9 9.21 12.33 4.80
CA THR A 9 8.09 12.32 5.74
C THR A 9 7.75 10.87 6.07
N THR A 10 8.14 10.42 7.25
CA THR A 10 7.68 9.15 7.81
C THR A 10 6.15 9.21 7.97
N ILE A 11 5.42 8.19 7.50
CA ILE A 11 3.94 8.13 7.46
C ILE A 11 3.25 8.46 8.80
N ASN A 12 3.98 8.32 9.92
CA ASN A 12 3.47 8.49 11.27
C ASN A 12 3.25 9.95 11.74
N ASN A 13 3.70 10.96 10.99
CA ASN A 13 3.64 12.37 11.41
C ASN A 13 2.44 13.16 10.87
N ILE A 14 1.38 12.49 10.40
CA ILE A 14 0.28 13.17 9.72
C ILE A 14 -0.95 13.20 10.63
N ASN A 15 -1.18 14.37 11.23
CA ASN A 15 -2.43 14.70 11.90
C ASN A 15 -3.44 15.21 10.85
N PRO A 16 -4.58 14.52 10.62
CA PRO A 16 -5.60 15.04 9.73
C PRO A 16 -6.38 16.16 10.44
N THR A 17 -6.06 17.42 10.13
CA THR A 17 -6.89 18.56 10.54
C THR A 17 -8.17 18.60 9.71
N THR A 18 -9.31 18.60 10.40
CA THR A 18 -10.67 18.55 9.85
C THR A 18 -11.04 19.81 9.07
N SER A 19 -11.29 19.66 7.76
CA SER A 19 -12.08 20.55 6.90
C SER A 19 -12.52 19.77 5.65
N ASN A 20 -13.73 20.02 5.14
CA ASN A 20 -14.52 19.18 4.21
C ASN A 20 -13.98 19.07 2.76
N TRP A 21 -12.78 18.55 2.61
CA TRP A 21 -12.24 17.99 1.38
C TRP A 21 -11.31 16.87 1.81
N GLU A 22 -11.61 15.60 1.47
CA GLU A 22 -10.66 14.53 1.72
C GLU A 22 -9.40 14.84 0.91
N ALA A 23 -8.39 15.42 1.55
CA ALA A 23 -7.09 15.62 0.96
C ALA A 23 -6.63 14.29 0.40
N LYS A 24 -6.60 14.15 -0.93
CA LYS A 24 -6.04 12.97 -1.57
C LYS A 24 -4.56 12.99 -1.26
N MET A 25 -4.16 12.17 -0.29
CA MET A 25 -2.76 12.04 0.08
C MET A 25 -2.05 11.26 -1.03
N ILE A 26 -1.04 11.89 -1.64
CA ILE A 26 -0.17 11.25 -2.63
C ILE A 26 1.18 11.01 -1.98
N VAL A 27 1.73 9.80 -2.14
CA VAL A 27 3.01 9.39 -1.56
C VAL A 27 3.87 8.63 -2.55
N ASP A 28 5.17 8.67 -2.30
CA ASP A 28 6.12 7.73 -2.86
C ASP A 28 6.51 6.70 -1.79
N ILE A 29 6.66 5.44 -2.19
CA ILE A 29 6.91 4.31 -1.32
C ILE A 29 8.19 3.62 -1.77
N LEU A 30 9.11 3.39 -0.83
CA LEU A 30 10.24 2.49 -0.97
C LEU A 30 10.18 1.44 0.15
N ALA A 31 9.80 0.22 -0.19
CA ALA A 31 9.54 -0.84 0.79
C ALA A 31 9.82 -2.23 0.21
N VAL A 32 9.98 -3.23 1.07
CA VAL A 32 10.17 -4.63 0.67
C VAL A 32 8.81 -5.32 0.60
N ALA A 33 8.54 -6.05 -0.48
CA ALA A 33 7.35 -6.89 -0.59
C ALA A 33 7.52 -8.15 0.28
N ILE A 34 6.55 -8.40 1.16
CA ILE A 34 6.61 -9.53 2.11
C ILE A 34 5.50 -10.55 1.90
N GLN A 35 4.40 -10.17 1.26
CA GLN A 35 3.30 -11.08 0.94
C GLN A 35 2.47 -10.54 -0.22
N VAL A 36 2.06 -11.42 -1.11
CA VAL A 36 1.04 -11.14 -2.14
C VAL A 36 -0.18 -11.99 -1.84
N LYS A 37 -1.37 -11.39 -1.82
CA LYS A 37 -2.63 -12.13 -1.71
C LYS A 37 -3.09 -12.57 -3.09
N GLU A 38 -3.93 -13.60 -3.14
CA GLU A 38 -4.64 -13.94 -4.38
C GLU A 38 -5.53 -12.78 -4.84
N PRO A 39 -5.66 -12.55 -6.16
CA PRO A 39 -6.59 -11.56 -6.67
C PRO A 39 -8.03 -11.89 -6.27
N LYS A 40 -8.80 -10.87 -5.93
CA LYS A 40 -10.22 -11.01 -5.58
C LYS A 40 -11.05 -9.97 -6.33
N ASP A 41 -12.32 -10.31 -6.54
CA ASP A 41 -13.30 -9.37 -7.08
C ASP A 41 -14.01 -8.68 -5.92
N VAL A 42 -14.11 -7.36 -5.99
CA VAL A 42 -14.81 -6.52 -5.01
C VAL A 42 -15.91 -5.71 -5.67
N THR A 43 -17.06 -5.62 -5.03
CA THR A 43 -18.16 -4.77 -5.48
C THR A 43 -17.88 -3.33 -5.07
N THR A 44 -17.77 -2.43 -6.04
CA THR A 44 -17.63 -0.99 -5.81
C THR A 44 -18.90 -0.26 -6.29
N THR A 45 -19.03 1.03 -5.96
CA THR A 45 -20.07 1.91 -6.51
C THR A 45 -20.04 2.00 -8.04
N TYR A 46 -18.91 1.64 -8.68
CA TYR A 46 -18.71 1.65 -10.13
C TYR A 46 -18.72 0.25 -10.74
N GLY A 47 -19.35 -0.71 -10.05
CA GLY A 47 -19.43 -2.11 -10.45
C GLY A 47 -18.33 -3.00 -9.86
N ILE A 48 -18.26 -4.24 -10.34
CA ILE A 48 -17.27 -5.22 -9.90
C ILE A 48 -15.89 -4.80 -10.42
N LYS A 49 -14.91 -4.77 -9.51
CA LYS A 49 -13.51 -4.47 -9.82
C LYS A 49 -12.63 -5.58 -9.28
N ARG A 50 -11.60 -5.95 -10.04
CA ARG A 50 -10.56 -6.87 -9.60
C ARG A 50 -9.48 -6.11 -8.85
N ILE A 51 -9.10 -6.62 -7.69
CA ILE A 51 -8.07 -6.07 -6.81
C ILE A 51 -7.11 -7.18 -6.40
N GLN A 52 -5.83 -6.83 -6.23
CA GLN A 52 -4.85 -7.68 -5.57
C GLN A 52 -4.08 -6.88 -4.52
N GLU A 53 -3.91 -7.46 -3.34
CA GLU A 53 -3.27 -6.80 -2.19
C GLU A 53 -1.84 -7.31 -2.06
N ILE A 54 -0.90 -6.37 -2.02
CA ILE A 54 0.53 -6.64 -1.81
C ILE A 54 0.91 -5.98 -0.49
N TYR A 55 1.40 -6.76 0.45
CA TYR A 55 1.87 -6.28 1.73
C TYR A 55 3.35 -5.96 1.64
N LEU A 56 3.69 -4.73 2.03
CA LEU A 56 5.02 -4.18 2.04
C LEU A 56 5.45 -3.87 3.48
N ILE A 57 6.76 -3.88 3.72
CA ILE A 57 7.35 -3.43 4.96
C ILE A 57 8.45 -2.41 4.67
N ASP A 58 8.39 -1.26 5.34
CA ASP A 58 9.41 -0.23 5.25
C ASP A 58 10.36 -0.30 6.47
N LYS A 59 11.26 0.68 6.59
CA LYS A 59 12.19 0.77 7.73
C LYS A 59 11.50 0.90 9.09
N SER A 60 10.23 1.31 9.12
CA SER A 60 9.44 1.42 10.35
C SER A 60 8.81 0.10 10.80
N PHE A 61 8.99 -0.98 10.02
CA PHE A 61 8.40 -2.30 10.25
C PHE A 61 6.87 -2.30 10.33
N LYS A 62 6.21 -1.25 9.84
CA LYS A 62 4.76 -1.18 9.76
C LYS A 62 4.30 -1.77 8.43
N PRO A 63 3.28 -2.66 8.43
CA PRO A 63 2.76 -3.21 7.19
C PRO A 63 2.03 -2.11 6.39
N ILE A 64 2.36 -2.01 5.12
CA ILE A 64 1.69 -1.16 4.14
C ILE A 64 0.94 -2.09 3.18
N CYS A 65 -0.36 -1.88 3.02
CA CYS A 65 -1.14 -2.61 2.01
C CYS A 65 -1.20 -1.80 0.71
N LEU A 66 -0.48 -2.27 -0.31
CA LEU A 66 -0.54 -1.76 -1.67
C LEU A 66 -1.64 -2.50 -2.43
N ALA A 67 -2.76 -1.81 -2.66
CA ALA A 67 -3.88 -2.32 -3.44
C ALA A 67 -3.70 -2.03 -4.94
N MET A 68 -3.50 -3.08 -5.72
CA MET A 68 -3.42 -3.04 -7.18
C MET A 68 -4.81 -3.24 -7.78
N TRP A 69 -5.19 -2.40 -8.75
CA TRP A 69 -6.54 -2.38 -9.32
C TRP A 69 -6.54 -2.57 -10.84
N GLY A 70 -7.56 -3.25 -11.36
CA GLY A 70 -7.78 -3.34 -12.81
C GLY A 70 -6.61 -4.00 -13.54
N ARG A 71 -6.08 -3.36 -14.59
CA ARG A 71 -4.97 -3.92 -15.39
C ARG A 71 -3.71 -4.21 -14.55
N PHE A 72 -3.50 -3.42 -13.49
CA PHE A 72 -2.31 -3.55 -12.64
C PHE A 72 -2.25 -4.89 -11.88
N VAL A 73 -3.40 -5.57 -11.74
CA VAL A 73 -3.46 -6.93 -11.19
C VAL A 73 -2.76 -7.93 -12.12
N ASN A 74 -2.97 -7.80 -13.43
CA ASN A 74 -2.47 -8.78 -14.40
C ASN A 74 -1.05 -8.45 -14.87
N ASP A 75 -0.69 -7.17 -14.92
CA ASP A 75 0.55 -6.72 -15.56
C ASP A 75 1.72 -6.60 -14.57
N GLU A 76 1.49 -6.02 -13.39
CA GLU A 76 2.53 -5.78 -12.38
C GLU A 76 2.40 -6.70 -11.17
N ALA A 77 1.20 -6.87 -10.63
CA ALA A 77 1.01 -7.68 -9.42
C ALA A 77 1.34 -9.16 -9.64
N GLN A 78 1.07 -9.70 -10.83
CA GLN A 78 1.49 -11.04 -11.20
C GLN A 78 3.02 -11.18 -11.19
N LYS A 79 3.75 -10.23 -11.80
CA LYS A 79 5.23 -10.25 -11.81
C LYS A 79 5.80 -10.16 -10.39
N ILE A 80 5.20 -9.33 -9.55
CA ILE A 80 5.59 -9.23 -8.14
C ILE A 80 5.34 -10.56 -7.42
N SER A 81 4.21 -11.22 -7.69
CA SER A 81 3.89 -12.54 -7.14
C SER A 81 4.91 -13.59 -7.54
N ASP A 82 5.35 -13.59 -8.80
CA ASP A 82 6.27 -14.58 -9.35
C ASP A 82 7.68 -14.47 -8.75
N MET A 83 8.06 -13.28 -8.25
CA MET A 83 9.40 -13.01 -7.71
C MET A 83 9.37 -12.73 -6.19
N ILE A 84 8.26 -12.97 -5.49
CA ILE A 84 8.09 -12.55 -4.08
C ILE A 84 9.13 -13.18 -3.14
N ASP A 85 9.54 -14.42 -3.43
CA ASP A 85 10.53 -15.17 -2.65
C ASP A 85 11.94 -14.54 -2.72
N GLU A 86 12.18 -13.65 -3.69
CA GLU A 86 13.44 -12.92 -3.85
C GLU A 86 13.54 -11.66 -2.96
N LYS A 87 12.55 -11.40 -2.10
CA LYS A 87 12.49 -10.22 -1.20
C LYS A 87 12.61 -8.90 -1.97
N LEU A 88 11.74 -8.75 -2.97
CA LEU A 88 11.72 -7.61 -3.88
C LEU A 88 11.62 -6.27 -3.14
N ILE A 89 12.43 -5.31 -3.58
CA ILE A 89 12.27 -3.90 -3.21
C ILE A 89 11.31 -3.25 -4.22
N ILE A 90 10.23 -2.68 -3.72
CA ILE A 90 9.25 -1.93 -4.51
C ILE A 90 9.51 -0.44 -4.32
N LEU A 91 9.79 0.23 -5.43
CA LEU A 91 9.73 1.68 -5.57
C LEU A 91 8.45 2.03 -6.31
N ALA A 92 7.48 2.61 -5.63
CA ALA A 92 6.20 3.02 -6.19
C ALA A 92 6.01 4.52 -5.99
N THR A 93 5.73 5.26 -7.05
CA THR A 93 5.61 6.72 -7.01
C THR A 93 4.18 7.17 -7.32
N ASN A 94 3.81 8.35 -6.83
CA ASN A 94 2.50 8.97 -7.07
C ASN A 94 1.31 8.08 -6.66
N ILE A 95 1.43 7.43 -5.49
CA ILE A 95 0.44 6.49 -4.96
C ILE A 95 -0.59 7.23 -4.11
N SER A 96 -1.87 6.96 -4.37
CA SER A 96 -2.96 7.45 -3.52
C SER A 96 -3.00 6.67 -2.21
N ALA A 97 -2.74 7.35 -1.10
CA ALA A 97 -2.76 6.78 0.24
C ALA A 97 -4.03 7.14 1.00
N LYS A 98 -4.49 6.21 1.84
CA LYS A 98 -5.49 6.43 2.88
C LYS A 98 -5.07 5.68 4.14
N PRO A 99 -5.44 6.16 5.34
CA PRO A 99 -5.21 5.40 6.57
C PRO A 99 -5.78 3.99 6.46
N PHE A 100 -4.92 2.99 6.61
CA PHE A 100 -5.30 1.59 6.54
C PHE A 100 -5.72 1.11 7.94
N LYS A 101 -6.97 0.69 8.09
CA LYS A 101 -7.44 0.00 9.30
C LYS A 101 -7.39 -1.49 9.05
N GLU A 102 -6.37 -2.16 9.61
CA GLU A 102 -6.33 -3.61 9.62
C GLU A 102 -7.45 -4.14 10.53
N LYS A 103 -8.33 -4.99 10.00
CA LYS A 103 -9.25 -5.76 10.85
C LYS A 103 -8.44 -6.86 11.50
N LEU A 104 -8.08 -6.70 12.78
CA LEU A 104 -7.55 -7.78 13.60
C LEU A 104 -8.58 -8.91 13.63
N GLN A 105 -8.35 -9.97 12.87
CA GLN A 105 -9.10 -11.21 13.03
C GLN A 105 -8.36 -12.07 14.04
N ALA A 106 -8.80 -12.02 15.30
CA ALA A 106 -8.37 -12.95 16.32
C ALA A 106 -8.87 -14.35 15.92
N GLN A 107 -7.97 -15.21 15.46
CA GLN A 107 -8.27 -16.63 15.36
C GLN A 107 -8.23 -17.21 16.78
N HIS A 108 -9.40 -17.65 17.26
CA HIS A 108 -9.52 -18.44 18.47
C HIS A 108 -8.89 -19.81 18.20
N VAL A 109 -7.66 -20.02 18.65
CA VAL A 109 -7.04 -21.35 18.69
C VAL A 109 -7.78 -22.14 19.78
N LYS A 110 -8.54 -23.15 19.38
CA LYS A 110 -9.06 -24.18 20.29
C LYS A 110 -8.02 -25.27 20.49
#